data_AF-A0A2X1PNA1-F1
#
_entry.id   AF-A0A2X1PNA1-F1
#
_cell.length_a   1.000
_cell.length_b   1.000
_cell.length_c   1.000
_cell.angle_alpha   90.00
_cell.angle_beta   90.00
_cell.angle_gamma   90.00
#
_symmetry.space_group_name_H-M   'P 1'
#
loop_
_entity.id
_entity.type
_entity.pdbx_description
1 polymer ?
#
loop_
_entity_poly.entity_id
_entity_poly.type
_entity_poly.pdbx_seq_one_letter_code
_entity_poly.pdbx_strand_id
1 'polypeptide(L)'
;MVSTALCADLKDDQHLNVVLGTWSVVSGVTHYIDDNQTIPFVYGKYPEKNKFIIHEASPTSAGNLEWFVNQFNLPNYDDINHEIAKLKPASSSVLFAPFFIWL
;
A
#
# COMPACT_ATOMS: atom_id res chain seq x y z
N MET A 1 -0.13 10.96 -7.02
CA MET A 1 1.03 10.18 -6.53
C MET A 1 2.20 11.10 -6.15
N VAL A 2 2.68 11.96 -7.05
CA VAL A 2 3.72 12.97 -6.71
C VAL A 2 3.25 13.96 -5.66
N SER A 3 2.05 14.53 -5.81
CA SER A 3 1.48 15.47 -4.84
C SER A 3 1.33 14.87 -3.45
N THR A 4 0.82 13.63 -3.35
CA THR A 4 0.65 12.91 -2.08
C THR A 4 1.99 12.62 -1.40
N ALA A 5 3.02 12.27 -2.17
CA ALA A 5 4.37 12.09 -1.66
C ALA A 5 4.95 13.40 -1.10
N LEU A 6 4.77 14.52 -1.81
CA LEU A 6 5.19 15.85 -1.34
C LEU A 6 4.46 16.26 -0.06
N CYS A 7 3.14 16.06 -0.02
CA CYS A 7 2.34 16.36 1.18
C CYS A 7 2.72 15.49 2.38
N ALA A 8 3.23 14.27 2.14
CA ALA A 8 3.74 13.37 3.16
C ALA A 8 5.22 13.63 3.55
N ASP A 9 5.81 14.72 3.05
CA ASP A 9 7.21 15.09 3.28
C ASP A 9 8.24 14.03 2.81
N LEU A 10 7.90 13.25 1.78
CA LEU A 10 8.78 12.23 1.21
C LEU A 10 9.93 12.89 0.43
N LYS A 11 11.10 12.99 1.03
CA LYS A 11 12.25 13.74 0.51
C LYS A 11 13.44 12.90 0.06
N ASP A 12 13.59 11.71 0.61
CA ASP A 12 14.77 10.86 0.48
C ASP A 12 14.40 9.38 0.29
N ASP A 13 15.43 8.55 0.17
CA ASP A 13 15.34 7.11 -0.01
C ASP A 13 15.25 6.33 1.30
N GLN A 14 15.18 7.01 2.45
CA GLN A 14 15.07 6.38 3.77
C GLN A 14 13.62 6.17 4.21
N HIS A 15 12.68 6.77 3.49
CA HIS A 15 11.26 6.74 3.81
C HIS A 15 10.44 6.24 2.62
N LEU A 16 9.28 5.68 2.94
CA LEU A 16 8.25 5.34 1.96
C LEU A 16 6.96 6.05 2.34
N ASN A 17 6.26 6.57 1.34
CA ASN A 17 4.89 7.01 1.51
C ASN A 17 3.93 5.89 1.11
N VAL A 18 3.15 5.38 2.06
CA VAL A 18 2.17 4.32 1.84
C VAL A 18 0.77 4.91 2.00
N VAL A 19 0.00 4.87 0.90
CA VAL A 19 -1.40 5.30 0.90
C VAL A 19 -2.27 4.05 0.81
N LEU A 20 -3.13 3.84 1.81
CA LEU A 20 -4.08 2.74 1.89
C LEU A 20 -5.49 3.26 1.61
N GLY A 21 -5.85 3.41 0.34
CA GLY A 21 -7.20 3.81 -0.11
C GLY A 21 -7.98 2.63 -0.67
N THR A 22 -8.87 2.86 -1.64
CA THR A 22 -9.48 1.77 -2.43
C THR A 22 -8.41 0.84 -3.02
N TRP A 23 -7.28 1.42 -3.46
CA TRP A 23 -6.07 0.74 -3.90
C TRP A 23 -4.91 1.15 -2.98
N SER A 24 -3.90 0.31 -2.85
CA SER A 24 -2.68 0.65 -2.11
C SER A 24 -1.69 1.26 -3.08
N VAL A 25 -1.05 2.35 -2.68
CA VAL A 25 0.02 2.98 -3.44
C VAL A 25 1.21 3.18 -2.52
N VAL A 26 2.34 2.58 -2.89
CA VAL A 26 3.63 2.77 -2.22
C VAL A 26 4.50 3.65 -3.10
N SER A 27 5.05 4.72 -2.52
CA SER A 27 5.93 5.65 -3.23
C SER A 27 7.26 5.80 -2.50
N GLY A 28 8.36 5.76 -3.25
CA GLY A 28 9.71 6.10 -2.79
C GLY A 28 10.32 7.20 -3.65
N VAL A 29 11.40 7.82 -3.17
CA VAL A 29 12.19 8.78 -3.94
C VAL A 29 13.62 8.26 -4.05
N THR A 30 14.24 8.45 -5.20
CA THR A 30 15.63 8.04 -5.45
C THR A 30 16.35 9.09 -6.29
N HIS A 31 17.67 9.10 -6.22
CA HIS A 31 18.54 9.86 -7.12
C HIS A 31 19.05 9.04 -8.31
N TYR A 32 18.78 7.73 -8.33
CA TYR A 32 19.35 6.78 -9.27
C TYR A 32 18.32 5.73 -9.69
N ILE A 33 18.32 5.38 -10.96
CA ILE A 33 17.55 4.26 -11.51
C ILE A 33 18.55 3.14 -11.80
N ASP A 34 18.34 1.97 -11.20
CA ASP A 34 19.17 0.78 -11.43
C ASP A 34 18.73 0.07 -12.71
N ASP A 35 19.59 0.08 -13.73
CA ASP A 35 19.33 -0.59 -15.01
C ASP A 35 19.30 -2.13 -14.89
N ASN A 36 19.78 -2.71 -13.79
CA ASN A 36 19.70 -4.14 -13.52
C ASN A 36 18.40 -4.53 -12.78
N GLN A 37 17.57 -3.55 -12.37
CA GLN A 37 16.32 -3.83 -11.69
C GLN A 37 15.33 -4.51 -12.64
N THR A 38 14.86 -5.71 -12.26
CA THR A 38 13.93 -6.51 -13.07
C THR A 38 12.46 -6.38 -12.65
N ILE A 39 12.19 -5.83 -11.48
CA ILE A 39 10.84 -5.59 -10.97
C ILE A 39 10.22 -4.41 -11.75
N PRO A 40 8.97 -4.54 -12.25
CA PRO A 40 8.34 -3.54 -13.10
C PRO A 40 7.79 -2.36 -12.29
N PHE A 41 8.67 -1.62 -11.60
CA PHE A 41 8.28 -0.39 -10.93
C PHE A 41 7.91 0.70 -11.93
N VAL A 42 7.01 1.59 -11.52
CA VAL A 42 6.67 2.79 -12.29
C VAL A 42 7.57 3.93 -11.83
N TYR A 43 8.32 4.52 -12.76
CA TYR A 43 9.22 5.64 -12.50
C TYR A 43 8.63 6.94 -13.04
N GLY A 44 8.77 8.01 -12.27
CA GLY A 44 8.37 9.36 -12.65
C GLY A 44 9.43 10.39 -12.28
N LYS A 45 9.28 11.62 -12.79
CA LYS A 45 10.11 12.75 -12.36
C LYS A 45 9.62 13.27 -11.02
N TYR A 46 10.55 13.58 -10.13
CA TYR A 46 10.28 14.34 -8.91
C TYR A 46 10.54 15.84 -9.15
N PRO A 47 9.93 16.78 -8.40
CA PRO A 47 10.13 18.21 -8.63
C PRO A 47 11.58 18.68 -8.46
N GLU A 48 12.34 18.06 -7.56
CA GLU A 48 13.75 18.35 -7.38
C GLU A 48 14.60 17.75 -8.51
N LYS A 49 15.61 18.51 -8.94
CA LYS A 49 16.51 18.09 -10.02
C LYS A 49 17.24 16.79 -9.64
N ASN A 50 17.36 15.89 -10.60
CA ASN A 50 18.02 14.58 -10.44
C ASN A 50 17.39 13.71 -9.32
N LYS A 51 16.10 13.91 -9.05
CA LYS A 51 15.30 12.98 -8.25
C LYS A 51 14.21 12.33 -9.11
N PHE A 52 13.97 11.07 -8.82
CA PHE A 52 12.92 10.26 -9.41
C PHE A 52 12.00 9.79 -8.30
N ILE A 53 10.73 9.63 -8.65
CA ILE A 53 9.75 9.00 -7.78
C ILE A 53 9.47 7.61 -8.33
N ILE A 54 9.46 6.63 -7.45
CA ILE A 54 9.19 5.23 -7.76
C ILE A 54 7.82 4.90 -7.16
N HIS A 55 6.97 4.23 -7.92
CA HIS A 55 5.65 3.82 -7.48
C HIS A 55 5.42 2.33 -7.71
N GLU A 56 4.79 1.71 -6.72
CA GLU A 56 4.13 0.41 -6.82
C GLU A 56 2.68 0.61 -6.38
N ALA A 57 1.76 -0.03 -7.08
CA ALA A 57 0.35 0.07 -6.78
C ALA A 57 -0.31 -1.29 -6.92
N SER A 58 -1.12 -1.63 -5.93
CA SER A 58 -1.85 -2.88 -5.87
C SER A 58 -3.34 -2.60 -5.65
N PRO A 59 -4.24 -3.38 -6.28
CA PRO A 59 -5.66 -3.31 -5.98
C PRO A 59 -5.99 -3.78 -4.56
N THR A 60 -5.05 -4.40 -3.86
CA THR A 60 -5.23 -4.92 -2.51
C THR A 60 -5.07 -3.82 -1.46
N SER A 61 -6.16 -3.34 -0.88
CA SER A 61 -6.15 -2.29 0.15
C SER A 61 -7.46 -2.25 0.97
N ALA A 62 -7.82 -1.09 1.50
CA ALA A 62 -9.04 -0.86 2.27
C ALA A 62 -10.32 -1.25 1.49
N GLY A 63 -10.33 -1.17 0.15
CA GLY A 63 -11.45 -1.68 -0.66
C GLY A 63 -11.72 -3.17 -0.46
N ASN A 64 -10.68 -3.99 -0.26
CA ASN A 64 -10.84 -5.41 0.03
C ASN A 64 -11.38 -5.65 1.44
N LEU A 65 -10.94 -4.84 2.41
CA LEU A 65 -11.46 -4.89 3.77
C LEU A 65 -12.95 -4.54 3.79
N GLU A 66 -13.36 -3.46 3.11
CA GLU A 66 -14.76 -3.07 2.97
C GLU A 66 -15.59 -4.17 2.32
N TRP A 67 -15.12 -4.73 1.21
CA TRP A 67 -15.80 -5.87 0.57
C TRP A 67 -15.95 -7.03 1.55
N PHE A 68 -14.89 -7.42 2.26
CA PHE A 68 -14.89 -8.54 3.19
C PHE A 68 -15.89 -8.32 4.34
N VAL A 69 -15.85 -7.14 4.98
CA VAL A 69 -16.78 -6.77 6.05
C VAL A 69 -18.23 -6.86 5.58
N ASN A 70 -18.50 -6.36 4.37
CA ASN A 70 -19.85 -6.41 3.78
C ASN A 70 -20.29 -7.84 3.41
N GLN A 71 -19.43 -8.64 2.77
CA GLN A 71 -19.78 -10.00 2.34
C GLN A 71 -20.12 -10.92 3.51
N PHE A 72 -19.44 -10.74 4.64
CA PHE A 72 -19.63 -11.57 5.83
C PHE A 72 -20.52 -10.91 6.89
N ASN A 73 -21.11 -9.73 6.58
CA ASN A 73 -21.96 -8.96 7.48
C ASN A 73 -21.31 -8.80 8.88
N LEU A 74 -20.03 -8.43 8.88
CA LEU A 74 -19.24 -8.26 10.10
C LEU A 74 -19.65 -6.98 10.84
N PRO A 75 -19.35 -6.88 12.16
CA PRO A 75 -19.62 -5.66 12.93
C PRO A 75 -18.73 -4.50 12.47
N ASN A 76 -18.82 -3.36 13.16
CA ASN A 76 -17.98 -2.21 12.85
C ASN A 76 -16.47 -2.51 13.05
N TYR A 77 -15.62 -1.64 12.51
CA TYR A 77 -14.16 -1.84 12.55
C TYR A 77 -13.58 -1.92 13.96
N ASP A 78 -14.14 -1.20 14.93
CA ASP A 78 -13.62 -1.21 16.30
C ASP A 78 -13.84 -2.58 16.96
N ASP A 79 -15.02 -3.18 16.76
CA ASP A 79 -15.32 -4.53 17.24
C ASP A 79 -14.42 -5.58 16.56
N ILE A 80 -14.23 -5.47 15.25
CA ILE A 80 -13.31 -6.36 14.49
C ILE A 80 -11.89 -6.26 15.05
N ASN A 81 -11.38 -5.03 15.22
CA ASN A 81 -10.04 -4.79 15.75
C ASN A 81 -9.89 -5.32 17.18
N HIS A 82 -10.92 -5.18 18.02
CA HIS A 82 -10.94 -5.69 19.38
C HIS A 82 -10.83 -7.23 19.41
N GLU A 83 -11.55 -7.94 18.54
CA GLU A 83 -11.44 -9.40 18.46
C GLU A 83 -10.09 -9.87 17.90
N ILE A 84 -9.58 -9.20 16.85
CA ILE A 84 -8.26 -9.52 16.27
C ILE A 84 -7.15 -9.34 17.31
N ALA A 85 -7.21 -8.29 18.14
CA ALA A 85 -6.21 -8.01 19.16
C ALA A 85 -6.08 -9.11 20.24
N LYS A 86 -7.10 -9.96 20.42
CA LYS A 86 -7.07 -11.10 21.34
C LYS A 86 -6.31 -12.30 20.77
N LEU A 87 -6.14 -12.36 19.45
CA LEU A 87 -5.49 -13.47 18.77
C LEU A 87 -3.96 -13.33 18.83
N LYS A 88 -3.26 -14.45 19.00
CA LYS A 88 -1.80 -14.46 18.86
C LYS A 88 -1.44 -14.29 17.39
N PRO A 89 -0.46 -13.43 17.05
CA PRO A 89 0.03 -13.30 15.68
C PRO A 89 0.38 -14.67 15.07
N ALA A 90 -0.05 -14.90 13.82
CA ALA A 90 0.22 -16.12 13.06
C ALA A 90 -0.17 -17.45 13.75
N SER A 91 -1.17 -17.44 14.65
CA SER A 91 -1.63 -18.66 15.35
C SER A 91 -2.65 -19.50 14.57
N SER A 92 -3.12 -19.02 13.41
CA SER A 92 -4.08 -19.71 12.55
C SER A 92 -3.41 -20.24 11.30
N SER A 93 -3.89 -21.39 10.80
CA SER A 93 -3.49 -21.95 9.49
C SER A 93 -4.32 -21.39 8.32
N VAL A 94 -5.27 -20.48 8.59
CA VAL A 94 -6.09 -19.85 7.56
C VAL A 94 -5.27 -18.77 6.85
N LEU A 95 -5.17 -18.88 5.52
CA LEU A 95 -4.53 -17.88 4.67
C LEU A 95 -5.59 -17.11 3.89
N PHE A 96 -5.46 -15.78 3.89
CA PHE A 96 -6.25 -14.91 3.04
C PHE A 96 -5.40 -14.46 1.85
N ALA A 97 -5.90 -14.70 0.64
CA ALA A 97 -5.25 -14.37 -0.62
C ALA A 97 -6.04 -13.25 -1.33
N PRO A 98 -5.66 -11.97 -1.18
CA PRO A 98 -6.48 -10.82 -1.55
C PRO A 98 -6.33 -10.39 -3.01
N PHE A 99 -6.40 -11.33 -3.96
CA PHE A 99 -6.24 -11.05 -5.40
C PHE A 99 -7.51 -10.53 -6.09
N PHE A 100 -8.47 -10.01 -5.33
CA PHE A 100 -9.74 -9.55 -5.89
C PHE A 100 -9.56 -8.18 -6.56
N ILE A 101 -9.80 -8.15 -7.86
CA ILE A 101 -10.08 -6.93 -8.61
C ILE A 101 -11.52 -7.08 -9.12
N TRP A 102 -12.40 -6.13 -8.78
CA TRP A 102 -13.65 -5.98 -9.53
C TRP A 102 -13.27 -5.27 -10.83
N LEU A 103 -13.43 -5.94 -11.97
CA LEU A 103 -13.49 -5.31 -13.29
C LEU A 103 -14.93 -4.87 -13.57
#